data_AF-A0A8H7AE85-F1
#
_entry.id   AF-A0A8H7AE85-F1
#
_cell.length_a   1.000
_cell.length_b   1.000
_cell.length_c   1.000
_cell.angle_alpha   90.00
_cell.angle_beta   90.00
_cell.angle_gamma   90.00
#
_symmetry.space_group_name_H-M   'P 1'
#
loop_
_entity.id
_entity.type
_entity.pdbx_description
1 polymer ?
#
loop_
_entity_poly.entity_id
_entity_poly.type
_entity_poly.pdbx_seq_one_letter_code
_entity_poly.pdbx_strand_id
1 'polypeptide(L)'
;MIVRETIPQDSTKADIRLYLTTNINSIPALGPDKDEARESTMKTILDKSSECFLWARLVLQELRRVHTAAEVRQVLEDIPSDMDELYMRILNSMSTFPYGKRLTKAILTWTVCSARPLTAEELYYALQIDVNDNIDSVQRSIASSCGQLVYVDASSRVQMVHQTACDFLLRSDNKSEFAIDKKEGYKRLAMRKHNRQRALSFCVVCVQLAVESCRLGIIAR
;
A
#
# COMPACT_ATOMS: atom_id res chain seq x y z
N MET A 1 -31.16 12.10 -3.54
CA MET A 1 -30.66 12.16 -4.93
C MET A 1 -29.15 12.36 -4.85
N ILE A 2 -28.36 11.28 -4.93
CA ILE A 2 -26.90 11.40 -4.94
C ILE A 2 -26.53 11.83 -6.35
N VAL A 3 -26.08 13.08 -6.50
CA VAL A 3 -25.50 13.56 -7.75
C VAL A 3 -24.21 12.78 -7.94
N ARG A 4 -24.20 11.85 -8.90
CA ARG A 4 -22.95 11.28 -9.39
C ARG A 4 -22.31 12.38 -10.24
N GLU A 5 -21.38 13.12 -9.65
CA GLU A 5 -20.47 13.97 -10.44
C GLU A 5 -19.61 13.04 -11.29
N THR A 6 -20.03 12.83 -12.53
CA THR A 6 -19.17 12.30 -13.58
C THR A 6 -18.10 13.34 -13.86
N ILE A 7 -16.91 13.12 -13.31
CA ILE A 7 -15.69 13.85 -13.69
C ILE A 7 -15.54 13.66 -15.21
N PRO A 8 -15.46 14.74 -16.02
CA PRO A 8 -15.31 14.63 -17.46
C PRO A 8 -14.04 13.83 -17.82
N GLN A 9 -14.12 12.89 -18.76
CA GLN A 9 -12.98 12.02 -19.12
C GLN A 9 -11.75 12.81 -19.61
N ASP A 10 -11.94 13.97 -20.24
CA ASP A 10 -10.84 14.88 -20.62
C ASP A 10 -10.09 15.49 -19.42
N SER A 11 -10.69 15.49 -18.21
CA SER A 11 -10.01 15.99 -17.01
C SER A 11 -8.94 15.02 -16.52
N THR A 12 -9.18 13.70 -16.60
CA THR A 12 -8.31 12.74 -15.90
C THR A 12 -6.91 12.70 -16.50
N LYS A 13 -6.80 12.72 -17.84
CA LYS A 13 -5.49 12.78 -18.51
C LYS A 13 -4.78 14.12 -18.25
N ALA A 14 -5.53 15.22 -18.19
CA ALA A 14 -4.99 16.53 -17.85
C ALA A 14 -4.48 16.58 -16.40
N ASP A 15 -5.21 15.98 -15.47
CA ASP A 15 -4.87 15.88 -14.04
C ASP A 15 -3.62 15.02 -13.83
N ILE A 16 -3.52 13.88 -14.53
CA ILE A 16 -2.29 13.06 -14.52
C ILE A 16 -1.13 13.87 -15.11
N ARG A 17 -1.33 14.58 -16.21
CA ARG A 17 -0.26 15.40 -16.82
C ARG A 17 0.21 16.48 -15.85
N LEU A 18 -0.71 17.20 -15.21
CA LEU A 18 -0.40 18.21 -14.22
C LEU A 18 0.40 17.60 -13.06
N TYR A 19 -0.06 16.46 -12.53
CA TYR A 19 0.63 15.73 -11.48
C TYR A 19 2.06 15.35 -11.88
N LEU A 20 2.26 14.84 -13.10
CA LEU A 20 3.58 14.47 -13.60
C LEU A 20 4.49 15.69 -13.76
N THR A 21 4.02 16.78 -14.37
CA THR A 21 4.80 18.02 -14.52
C THR A 21 5.27 18.56 -13.17
N THR A 22 4.42 18.53 -12.14
CA THR A 22 4.78 18.98 -10.80
C THR A 22 5.82 18.09 -10.12
N ASN A 23 5.85 16.79 -10.43
CA ASN A 23 6.65 15.82 -9.69
C ASN A 23 7.84 15.24 -10.47
N ILE A 24 7.95 15.43 -11.79
CA ILE A 24 9.03 14.85 -12.61
C ILE A 24 10.42 15.33 -12.19
N ASN A 25 10.51 16.55 -11.67
CA ASN A 25 11.76 17.16 -11.18
C ASN A 25 12.32 16.45 -9.94
N SER A 26 11.51 15.64 -9.25
CA SER A 26 11.96 14.85 -8.10
C SER A 26 12.66 13.55 -8.47
N ILE A 27 12.77 13.21 -9.77
CA ILE A 27 13.49 12.03 -10.25
C ILE A 27 14.98 12.39 -10.39
N PRO A 28 15.88 11.84 -9.55
CA PRO A 28 17.29 12.23 -9.55
C PRO A 28 17.98 11.97 -10.89
N ALA A 29 17.63 10.86 -11.54
CA ALA A 29 18.21 10.41 -12.81
C ALA A 29 17.98 11.38 -14.00
N LEU A 30 16.95 12.22 -13.92
CA LEU A 30 16.57 13.13 -15.01
C LEU A 30 17.28 14.48 -14.95
N GLY A 31 17.93 14.87 -13.84
CA GLY A 31 18.72 16.10 -13.72
C GLY A 31 17.93 17.40 -14.05
N PRO A 32 18.52 18.60 -13.85
CA PRO A 32 17.86 19.88 -14.14
C PRO A 32 17.75 20.19 -15.63
N ASP A 33 18.71 19.75 -16.46
CA ASP A 33 18.88 20.23 -17.85
C ASP A 33 18.36 19.26 -18.93
N LYS A 34 17.65 18.18 -18.56
CA LYS A 34 17.19 17.15 -19.53
C LYS A 34 15.70 17.25 -19.83
N ASP A 35 15.26 18.39 -20.35
CA ASP A 35 13.85 18.64 -20.62
C ASP A 35 13.26 17.65 -21.63
N GLU A 36 14.02 17.25 -22.65
CA GLU A 36 13.58 16.22 -23.60
C GLU A 36 13.36 14.85 -22.93
N ALA A 37 14.26 14.45 -22.03
CA ALA A 37 14.14 13.18 -21.30
C ALA A 37 12.94 13.19 -20.35
N ARG A 38 12.65 14.35 -19.72
CA ARG A 38 11.47 14.54 -18.88
C ARG A 38 10.19 14.45 -19.68
N GLU A 39 10.10 15.16 -20.82
CA GLU A 39 8.91 15.14 -21.67
C GLU A 39 8.65 13.72 -22.20
N SER A 40 9.68 13.02 -22.66
CA SER A 40 9.58 11.63 -23.11
C SER A 40 9.11 10.68 -21.99
N THR A 41 9.65 10.85 -20.78
CA THR A 41 9.21 10.09 -19.59
C THR A 41 7.75 10.36 -19.27
N MET A 42 7.34 11.63 -19.22
CA MET A 42 5.96 12.02 -18.93
C MET A 42 4.98 11.47 -19.96
N LYS A 43 5.32 11.57 -21.25
CA LYS A 43 4.52 11.03 -22.35
C LYS A 43 4.32 9.52 -22.19
N THR A 44 5.39 8.79 -21.91
CA THR A 44 5.33 7.33 -21.72
C THR A 44 4.42 6.94 -20.54
N ILE A 45 4.54 7.65 -19.42
CA ILE A 45 3.68 7.41 -18.24
C ILE A 45 2.22 7.73 -18.57
N LEU A 46 1.94 8.85 -19.24
CA LEU A 46 0.59 9.21 -19.65
C LEU A 46 -0.06 8.16 -20.53
N ASP A 47 0.67 7.69 -21.55
CA ASP A 47 0.16 6.73 -22.52
C ASP A 47 -0.08 5.35 -21.90
N LYS A 48 0.81 4.90 -20.99
CA LYS A 48 0.66 3.59 -20.31
C LYS A 48 -0.33 3.59 -19.15
N SER A 49 -0.62 4.76 -18.57
CA SER A 49 -1.47 4.87 -17.37
C SER A 49 -2.92 4.47 -17.58
N SER A 50 -3.42 4.47 -18.82
CA SER A 50 -4.83 4.18 -19.13
C SER A 50 -5.82 4.97 -18.24
N GLU A 51 -5.53 6.26 -18.03
CA GLU A 51 -6.29 7.16 -17.14
C GLU A 51 -6.31 6.75 -15.66
N CYS A 52 -5.44 5.83 -15.23
CA CYS A 52 -5.30 5.43 -13.84
C CYS A 52 -4.29 6.32 -13.11
N PHE A 53 -4.80 7.26 -12.32
CA PHE A 53 -3.96 8.16 -11.51
C PHE A 53 -3.08 7.40 -10.50
N LEU A 54 -3.61 6.35 -9.88
CA LEU A 54 -2.86 5.54 -8.93
C LEU A 54 -1.66 4.85 -9.60
N TRP A 55 -1.86 4.33 -10.82
CA TRP A 55 -0.80 3.74 -11.62
C TRP A 55 0.32 4.75 -11.86
N ALA A 56 -0.04 5.94 -12.38
CA ALA A 56 0.93 7.00 -12.66
C ALA A 56 1.73 7.42 -11.41
N ARG A 57 1.05 7.51 -10.25
CA ARG A 57 1.70 7.79 -8.96
C ARG A 57 2.71 6.72 -8.56
N LEU A 58 2.32 5.44 -8.61
CA LEU A 58 3.20 4.32 -8.23
C LEU A 58 4.42 4.22 -9.16
N VAL A 59 4.22 4.40 -10.47
CA VAL A 59 5.31 4.43 -11.46
C VAL A 59 6.27 5.56 -11.16
N LEU A 60 5.76 6.76 -10.88
CA LEU A 60 6.61 7.91 -10.58
C LEU A 60 7.46 7.68 -9.32
N GLN A 61 6.89 7.03 -8.31
CA GLN A 61 7.62 6.68 -7.09
C GLN A 61 8.66 5.58 -7.32
N GLU A 62 8.42 4.62 -8.22
CA GLU A 62 9.47 3.67 -8.65
C GLU A 62 10.62 4.40 -9.37
N LEU A 63 10.32 5.37 -10.23
CA LEU A 63 11.34 6.18 -10.90
C LEU A 63 12.16 7.06 -9.94
N ARG A 64 11.63 7.41 -8.76
CA ARG A 64 12.42 8.12 -7.73
C ARG A 64 13.55 7.27 -7.14
N ARG A 65 13.51 5.95 -7.32
CA ARG A 65 14.49 5.01 -6.77
C ARG A 65 15.67 4.74 -7.71
N VAL A 66 15.59 5.18 -8.96
CA VAL A 66 16.66 4.95 -9.94
C VAL A 66 17.62 6.14 -10.03
N HIS A 67 18.86 5.86 -10.42
CA HIS A 67 19.96 6.82 -10.38
C HIS A 67 20.45 7.23 -11.76
N THR A 68 20.13 6.46 -12.80
CA THR A 68 20.58 6.69 -14.17
C THR A 68 19.41 6.80 -15.15
N ALA A 69 19.60 7.56 -16.22
CA ALA A 69 18.59 7.66 -17.29
C ALA A 69 18.35 6.32 -18.01
N ALA A 70 19.33 5.41 -17.97
CA ALA A 70 19.18 4.06 -18.50
C ALA A 70 18.19 3.24 -17.65
N GLU A 71 18.33 3.29 -16.33
CA GLU A 71 17.39 2.64 -15.41
C GLU A 71 15.98 3.24 -15.52
N VAL A 72 15.84 4.56 -15.75
CA VAL A 72 14.52 5.17 -16.04
C VAL A 72 13.86 4.50 -17.24
N ARG A 73 14.59 4.38 -18.36
CA ARG A 73 14.07 3.73 -19.57
C ARG A 73 13.69 2.27 -19.30
N GLN A 74 14.57 1.52 -18.63
CA GLN A 74 14.31 0.14 -18.28
C GLN A 74 13.06 -0.02 -17.41
N VAL A 75 12.88 0.83 -16.39
CA VAL A 75 11.67 0.80 -15.57
C VAL A 75 10.43 1.07 -16.42
N LEU A 76 10.46 2.07 -17.30
CA LEU A 76 9.32 2.39 -18.18
C LEU A 76 8.99 1.29 -19.19
N GLU A 77 10.00 0.56 -19.68
CA GLU A 77 9.85 -0.59 -20.56
C GLU A 77 9.20 -1.76 -19.81
N ASP A 78 9.75 -2.10 -18.64
CA ASP A 78 9.34 -3.29 -17.89
C ASP A 78 8.03 -3.11 -17.10
N ILE A 79 7.60 -1.88 -16.80
CA ILE A 79 6.46 -1.64 -15.91
C ILE A 79 5.14 -2.04 -16.59
N PRO A 80 4.32 -2.91 -16.00
CA PRO A 80 3.07 -3.35 -16.62
C PRO A 80 2.04 -2.23 -16.61
N SER A 81 1.14 -2.23 -17.60
CA SER A 81 -0.02 -1.31 -17.63
C SER A 81 -1.18 -1.80 -16.76
N ASP A 82 -1.22 -3.10 -16.43
CA ASP A 82 -2.22 -3.67 -15.54
C ASP A 82 -1.90 -3.41 -14.06
N MET A 83 -2.95 -3.13 -13.27
CA MET A 83 -2.80 -2.80 -11.85
C MET A 83 -2.44 -4.02 -10.99
N ASP A 84 -2.97 -5.20 -11.29
CA ASP A 84 -2.65 -6.43 -10.55
C ASP A 84 -1.20 -6.84 -10.79
N GLU A 85 -0.74 -6.75 -12.04
CA GLU A 85 0.66 -6.99 -12.40
C GLU A 85 1.59 -5.96 -11.72
N LEU A 86 1.18 -4.69 -11.65
CA LEU A 86 1.94 -3.66 -10.93
C LEU A 86 2.02 -3.94 -9.43
N TYR A 87 0.92 -4.36 -8.79
CA TYR A 87 0.95 -4.77 -7.39
C TYR A 87 1.86 -5.98 -7.18
N MET A 88 1.78 -6.99 -8.04
CA MET A 88 2.68 -8.15 -7.98
C MET A 88 4.14 -7.75 -8.12
N ARG A 89 4.48 -6.83 -9.04
CA ARG A 89 5.84 -6.30 -9.19
C ARG A 89 6.34 -5.66 -7.91
N ILE A 90 5.52 -4.82 -7.26
CA ILE A 90 5.85 -4.17 -5.99
C ILE A 90 6.03 -5.22 -4.88
N LEU A 91 5.15 -6.22 -4.81
CA LEU A 91 5.25 -7.30 -3.81
C LEU A 91 6.49 -8.17 -4.03
N ASN A 92 6.85 -8.45 -5.27
CA ASN A 92 8.07 -9.20 -5.61
C ASN A 92 9.32 -8.40 -5.24
N SER A 93 9.35 -7.09 -5.49
CA SER A 93 10.49 -6.26 -5.08
C SER A 93 10.65 -6.23 -3.56
N MET A 94 9.55 -6.14 -2.80
CA MET A 94 9.58 -6.31 -1.34
C MET A 94 10.09 -7.68 -0.90
N SER A 95 9.85 -8.73 -1.69
CA SER A 95 10.28 -10.10 -1.38
C SER A 95 11.80 -10.30 -1.57
N THR A 96 12.48 -9.39 -2.28
CA THR A 96 13.94 -9.45 -2.46
C THR A 96 14.74 -9.05 -1.21
N PHE A 97 14.13 -8.31 -0.27
CA PHE A 97 14.81 -7.91 0.95
C PHE A 97 15.04 -9.13 1.87
N PRO A 98 16.27 -9.36 2.36
CA PRO A 98 16.58 -10.54 3.16
C PRO A 98 15.96 -10.51 4.57
N TYR A 99 15.64 -9.32 5.09
CA TYR A 99 15.15 -9.11 6.45
C TYR A 99 13.83 -8.34 6.45
N GLY A 100 13.14 -8.33 7.59
CA GLY A 100 11.94 -7.51 7.80
C GLY A 100 10.65 -8.06 7.21
N LYS A 101 10.70 -9.10 6.37
CA LYS A 101 9.51 -9.70 5.71
C LYS A 101 8.37 -10.05 6.66
N ARG A 102 8.69 -10.65 7.82
CA ARG A 102 7.71 -11.00 8.86
C ARG A 102 7.00 -9.75 9.41
N LEU A 103 7.75 -8.67 9.64
CA LEU A 103 7.21 -7.39 10.12
C LEU A 103 6.39 -6.71 9.02
N THR A 104 6.87 -6.67 7.78
CA THR A 104 6.14 -6.13 6.62
C THR A 104 4.81 -6.85 6.42
N LYS A 105 4.81 -8.19 6.44
CA LYS A 105 3.58 -8.97 6.33
C LYS A 105 2.62 -8.69 7.49
N ALA A 106 3.13 -8.52 8.71
CA ALA A 106 2.33 -8.14 9.85
C ALA A 106 1.69 -6.74 9.65
N ILE A 107 2.48 -5.74 9.26
CA ILE A 107 1.98 -4.38 8.96
C ILE A 107 0.86 -4.43 7.91
N LEU A 108 1.08 -5.13 6.79
CA LEU A 108 0.07 -5.28 5.74
C LEU A 108 -1.19 -5.97 6.28
N THR A 109 -1.04 -7.06 7.05
CA THR A 109 -2.17 -7.79 7.64
C THR A 109 -3.00 -6.91 8.56
N TRP A 110 -2.37 -6.21 9.50
CA TRP A 110 -3.09 -5.32 10.43
C TRP A 110 -3.73 -4.15 9.69
N THR A 111 -3.07 -3.57 8.68
CA THR A 111 -3.62 -2.44 7.93
C THR A 111 -4.84 -2.87 7.10
N VAL A 112 -4.77 -4.03 6.44
CA VAL A 112 -5.85 -4.54 5.56
C VAL A 112 -7.02 -5.12 6.35
N CYS A 113 -6.77 -5.82 7.46
CA CYS A 113 -7.81 -6.52 8.21
C CYS A 113 -8.49 -5.65 9.28
N SER A 114 -8.00 -4.44 9.55
CA SER A 114 -8.60 -3.55 10.56
C SER A 114 -9.90 -2.93 10.07
N ALA A 115 -10.86 -2.80 10.98
CA ALA A 115 -12.17 -2.18 10.72
C ALA A 115 -12.09 -0.69 10.33
N ARG A 116 -11.04 -0.02 10.80
CA ARG A 116 -10.73 1.39 10.56
C ARG A 116 -9.22 1.56 10.44
N PRO A 117 -8.74 2.67 9.85
CA PRO A 117 -7.33 3.04 9.95
C PRO A 117 -6.86 3.05 11.40
N LEU A 118 -5.74 2.39 11.65
CA LEU A 118 -5.07 2.38 12.94
C LEU A 118 -4.15 3.59 13.05
N THR A 119 -3.98 4.15 14.25
CA THR A 119 -2.87 5.07 14.48
C THR A 119 -1.54 4.30 14.45
N ALA A 120 -0.44 4.99 14.15
CA ALA A 120 0.90 4.39 14.19
C ALA A 120 1.23 3.82 15.57
N GLU A 121 0.71 4.44 16.64
CA GLU A 121 0.84 3.96 18.01
C GLU A 121 0.00 2.70 18.28
N GLU A 122 -1.26 2.66 17.82
CA GLU A 122 -2.08 1.45 17.93
C GLU A 122 -1.43 0.27 17.19
N LEU A 123 -0.94 0.52 15.98
CA LEU A 123 -0.25 -0.49 15.19
C LEU A 123 1.06 -0.92 15.86
N TYR A 124 1.80 -0.01 16.50
CA TYR A 124 3.03 -0.33 17.23
C TYR A 124 2.79 -1.38 18.31
N TYR A 125 1.83 -1.13 19.20
CA TYR A 125 1.50 -2.08 20.27
C TYR A 125 0.99 -3.40 19.71
N ALA A 126 0.22 -3.35 18.63
CA ALA A 126 -0.28 -4.56 17.99
C ALA A 126 0.84 -5.42 17.41
N LEU A 127 1.79 -4.81 16.72
CA LEU A 127 2.92 -5.51 16.13
C LEU A 127 3.91 -6.01 17.19
N GLN A 128 4.14 -5.28 18.29
CA GLN A 128 4.98 -5.75 19.39
C GLN A 128 4.47 -7.08 19.95
N ILE A 129 3.17 -7.15 20.20
CA ILE A 129 2.54 -8.37 20.67
C ILE A 129 2.67 -9.43 19.57
N ASP A 130 2.23 -9.10 18.36
CA ASP A 130 2.07 -10.04 17.26
C ASP A 130 3.39 -10.69 16.80
N VAL A 131 4.40 -9.86 16.51
CA VAL A 131 5.74 -10.28 16.11
C VAL A 131 6.53 -10.81 17.31
N ASN A 132 6.13 -10.47 18.55
CA ASN A 132 6.82 -10.82 19.78
C ASN A 132 8.30 -10.41 19.72
N ASP A 133 8.53 -9.18 19.28
CA ASP A 133 9.85 -8.58 19.09
C ASP A 133 9.79 -7.06 19.33
N ASN A 134 10.93 -6.44 19.60
CA ASN A 134 11.00 -5.00 19.74
C ASN A 134 11.05 -4.34 18.36
N ILE A 135 10.11 -3.43 18.13
CA ILE A 135 10.02 -2.66 16.90
C ILE A 135 10.46 -1.24 17.23
N ASP A 136 11.42 -0.70 16.49
CA ASP A 136 11.92 0.66 16.75
C ASP A 136 10.87 1.72 16.39
N SER A 137 10.43 1.73 15.13
CA SER A 137 9.48 2.69 14.61
C SER A 137 8.63 2.08 13.51
N VAL A 138 7.30 2.15 13.69
CA VAL A 138 6.32 1.72 12.69
C VAL A 138 6.43 2.57 11.43
N GLN A 139 6.54 3.89 11.56
CA GLN A 139 6.66 4.78 10.39
C GLN A 139 7.92 4.48 9.57
N ARG A 140 9.06 4.26 10.24
CA ARG A 140 10.32 3.89 9.55
C ARG A 140 10.17 2.54 8.83
N SER A 141 9.57 1.56 9.49
CA SER A 141 9.34 0.22 8.93
C SER A 141 8.40 0.26 7.72
N ILE A 142 7.34 1.07 7.76
CA ILE A 142 6.44 1.31 6.63
C ILE A 142 7.21 1.92 5.46
N ALA A 143 7.96 3.00 5.72
CA ALA A 143 8.70 3.71 4.69
C ALA A 143 9.78 2.85 4.01
N SER A 144 10.44 1.95 4.76
CA SER A 144 11.52 1.13 4.23
C SER A 144 11.05 -0.18 3.58
N SER A 145 9.96 -0.79 4.05
CA SER A 145 9.65 -2.18 3.72
C SER A 145 8.32 -2.42 3.02
N CYS A 146 7.35 -1.49 3.10
CA CYS A 146 5.99 -1.72 2.61
C CYS A 146 5.75 -1.29 1.15
N GLY A 147 6.81 -1.14 0.35
CA GLY A 147 6.71 -1.06 -1.11
C GLY A 147 5.81 0.06 -1.64
N GLN A 148 5.62 1.14 -0.89
CA GLN A 148 4.70 2.23 -1.23
C GLN A 148 3.19 1.86 -1.21
N LEU A 149 2.86 0.63 -0.80
CA LEU A 149 1.47 0.19 -0.64
C LEU A 149 0.83 0.68 0.65
N VAL A 150 1.64 1.14 1.60
CA VAL A 150 1.21 1.65 2.90
C VAL A 150 1.82 3.02 3.12
N TYR A 151 1.05 3.95 3.68
CA TYR A 151 1.53 5.26 4.09
C TYR A 151 0.95 5.65 5.46
N VAL A 152 1.56 6.67 6.07
CA VAL A 152 1.09 7.28 7.31
C VAL A 152 0.59 8.69 6.98
N ASP A 153 -0.66 8.99 7.30
CA ASP A 153 -1.26 10.30 7.03
C ASP A 153 -0.83 11.38 8.03
N ALA A 154 -1.25 12.62 7.80
CA ALA A 154 -0.94 13.75 8.67
C ALA A 154 -1.50 13.62 10.10
N SER A 155 -2.50 12.76 10.30
CA SER A 155 -3.06 12.42 11.61
C SER A 155 -2.40 11.18 12.22
N SER A 156 -1.25 10.75 11.70
CA SER A 156 -0.53 9.56 12.14
C SER A 156 -1.33 8.25 12.02
N ARG A 157 -2.25 8.16 11.04
CA ARG A 157 -2.96 6.89 10.75
C ARG A 157 -2.31 6.14 9.60
N VAL A 158 -2.21 4.84 9.77
CA VAL A 158 -1.64 3.90 8.80
C VAL A 158 -2.75 3.48 7.84
N GLN A 159 -2.51 3.68 6.55
CA GLN A 159 -3.49 3.43 5.49
C GLN A 159 -2.85 2.75 4.29
N MET A 160 -3.65 1.93 3.61
CA MET A 160 -3.29 1.40 2.30
C MET A 160 -3.37 2.50 1.25
N VAL A 161 -2.51 2.39 0.24
CA VAL A 161 -2.40 3.33 -0.87
C VAL A 161 -3.71 3.49 -1.65
N HIS A 162 -4.52 2.42 -1.70
CA HIS A 162 -5.84 2.36 -2.32
C HIS A 162 -6.58 1.05 -1.94
N GLN A 163 -7.92 1.04 -2.06
CA GLN A 163 -8.73 -0.15 -1.76
C GLN A 163 -8.42 -1.35 -2.66
N THR A 164 -8.15 -1.12 -3.95
CA THR A 164 -7.78 -2.20 -4.89
C THR A 164 -6.50 -2.94 -4.48
N ALA A 165 -5.58 -2.28 -3.77
CA ALA A 165 -4.40 -2.95 -3.22
C ALA A 165 -4.77 -3.87 -2.03
N CYS A 166 -5.73 -3.46 -1.20
CA CYS A 166 -6.29 -4.32 -0.15
C CYS A 166 -6.93 -5.57 -0.76
N ASP A 167 -7.78 -5.36 -1.76
CA ASP A 167 -8.51 -6.42 -2.44
C ASP A 167 -7.52 -7.40 -3.10
N PHE A 168 -6.47 -6.87 -3.74
CA PHE A 168 -5.39 -7.65 -4.33
C PHE A 168 -4.68 -8.54 -3.29
N LEU A 169 -4.37 -8.01 -2.11
CA LEU A 169 -3.70 -8.77 -1.04
C LEU A 169 -4.58 -9.86 -0.42
N LEU A 170 -5.91 -9.69 -0.45
CA LEU A 170 -6.90 -10.62 0.13
C LEU A 170 -7.39 -11.70 -0.86
N ARG A 171 -7.02 -11.59 -2.13
CA ARG A 171 -7.42 -12.52 -3.18
C ARG A 171 -6.82 -13.92 -2.96
N SER A 172 -7.64 -14.94 -3.20
CA SER A 172 -7.23 -16.35 -3.02
C SER A 172 -6.25 -16.87 -4.07
N ASP A 173 -6.19 -16.23 -5.24
CA ASP A 173 -5.24 -16.56 -6.33
C ASP A 173 -3.91 -15.79 -6.24
N ASN A 174 -3.76 -14.92 -5.23
CA ASN A 174 -2.52 -14.19 -5.01
C ASN A 174 -1.41 -15.12 -4.48
N LYS A 175 -0.32 -15.25 -5.25
CA LYS A 175 0.81 -16.13 -4.95
C LYS A 175 1.98 -15.42 -4.25
N SER A 176 1.82 -14.15 -3.88
CA SER A 176 2.86 -13.39 -3.20
C SER A 176 3.16 -13.94 -1.80
N GLU A 177 4.43 -13.83 -1.37
CA GLU A 177 4.84 -14.05 0.03
C GLU A 177 4.03 -13.19 1.02
N PHE A 178 3.51 -12.05 0.56
CA PHE A 178 2.73 -11.10 1.35
C PHE A 178 1.20 -11.28 1.23
N ALA A 179 0.72 -12.31 0.53
CA ALA A 179 -0.72 -12.62 0.48
C ALA A 179 -1.30 -12.81 1.89
N ILE A 180 -2.52 -12.30 2.09
CA ILE A 180 -3.22 -12.26 3.38
C ILE A 180 -4.44 -13.18 3.29
N ASP A 181 -4.42 -14.27 4.07
CA ASP A 181 -5.64 -15.05 4.29
C ASP A 181 -6.58 -14.25 5.21
N LYS A 182 -7.79 -13.98 4.71
CA LYS A 182 -8.78 -13.18 5.42
C LYS A 182 -9.13 -13.77 6.79
N LYS A 183 -9.30 -15.10 6.89
CA LYS A 183 -9.67 -15.77 8.15
C LYS A 183 -8.51 -15.72 9.15
N GLU A 184 -7.29 -15.95 8.68
CA GLU A 184 -6.09 -15.92 9.52
C GLU A 184 -5.76 -14.50 9.99
N GLY A 185 -5.89 -13.50 9.10
CA GLY A 185 -5.76 -12.10 9.47
C GLY A 185 -6.71 -11.73 10.61
N TYR A 186 -7.99 -12.10 10.50
CA TYR A 186 -8.96 -11.83 11.57
C TYR A 186 -8.69 -12.60 12.86
N LYS A 187 -8.25 -13.86 12.79
CA LYS A 187 -7.81 -14.62 13.97
C LYS A 187 -6.63 -13.94 14.66
N ARG A 188 -5.66 -13.46 13.88
CA ARG A 188 -4.47 -12.75 14.36
C ARG A 188 -4.85 -11.48 15.13
N LEU A 189 -5.87 -10.76 14.64
CA LEU A 189 -6.44 -9.59 15.34
C LEU A 189 -7.21 -10.00 16.62
N ALA A 190 -7.96 -11.11 16.59
CA ALA A 190 -8.88 -11.51 17.66
C ALA A 190 -8.21 -12.24 18.85
N MET A 191 -7.16 -13.04 18.63
CA MET A 191 -6.69 -14.04 19.61
C MET A 191 -5.87 -13.50 20.79
N ARG A 192 -5.60 -12.19 20.90
CA ARG A 192 -4.61 -11.68 21.88
C ARG A 192 -5.20 -10.77 22.96
N LYS A 193 -6.35 -11.19 23.52
CA LYS A 193 -7.04 -10.54 24.66
C LYS A 193 -6.36 -10.70 26.03
N HIS A 194 -5.20 -11.37 26.15
CA HIS A 194 -4.74 -11.88 27.44
C HIS A 194 -3.76 -11.01 28.25
N ASN A 195 -3.45 -9.77 27.85
CA ASN A 195 -2.57 -8.90 28.64
C ASN A 195 -3.32 -7.70 29.26
N ARG A 196 -3.78 -7.91 30.50
CA ARG A 196 -4.86 -7.18 31.16
C ARG A 196 -4.49 -5.79 31.70
N GLN A 197 -3.23 -5.34 31.57
CA GLN A 197 -2.80 -4.05 32.15
C GLN A 197 -2.69 -2.87 31.16
N ARG A 198 -2.86 -3.08 29.84
CA ARG A 198 -2.83 -1.99 28.82
C ARG A 198 -3.96 -2.09 27.78
N ALA A 199 -5.01 -2.86 28.10
CA ALA A 199 -6.01 -3.36 27.15
C ALA A 199 -7.18 -2.41 26.81
N LEU A 200 -7.20 -1.17 27.30
CA LEU A 200 -8.34 -0.27 27.05
C LEU A 200 -8.37 0.31 25.63
N SER A 201 -7.23 0.45 24.95
CA SER A 201 -7.21 0.91 23.54
C SER A 201 -7.37 -0.23 22.52
N PHE A 202 -7.12 -1.48 22.95
CA PHE A 202 -7.05 -2.64 22.04
C PHE A 202 -8.42 -3.24 21.70
N CYS A 203 -9.43 -3.01 22.54
CA CYS A 203 -10.79 -3.54 22.37
C CYS A 203 -11.50 -2.97 21.12
N VAL A 204 -11.07 -1.80 20.62
CA VAL A 204 -11.73 -1.09 19.52
C VAL A 204 -11.27 -1.57 18.14
N VAL A 205 -10.16 -2.30 18.04
CA VAL A 205 -9.59 -2.75 16.75
C VAL A 205 -10.39 -3.90 16.12
N CYS A 206 -11.23 -4.61 16.88
CA CYS A 206 -11.87 -5.88 16.45
C CYS A 206 -13.36 -5.79 16.05
N VAL A 207 -13.99 -4.62 15.96
CA VAL A 207 -15.49 -4.57 15.98
C VAL A 207 -16.18 -4.91 14.65
N GLN A 208 -15.49 -5.09 13.51
CA GLN A 208 -16.21 -5.46 12.28
C GLN A 208 -16.80 -6.90 12.33
N LEU A 209 -16.20 -7.83 13.09
CA LEU A 209 -16.59 -9.25 13.04
C LEU A 209 -17.37 -9.80 14.22
N ALA A 210 -17.50 -9.08 15.34
CA ALA A 210 -18.49 -9.49 16.34
C ALA A 210 -19.92 -9.37 15.77
N VAL A 211 -20.14 -8.47 14.80
CA VAL A 211 -21.45 -8.26 14.16
C VAL A 211 -21.67 -9.19 12.97
N GLU A 212 -20.66 -9.49 12.16
CA GLU A 212 -20.80 -10.39 11.00
C GLU A 212 -20.63 -11.89 11.33
N SER A 213 -19.78 -12.25 12.30
CA SER A 213 -19.64 -13.66 12.72
C SER A 213 -20.88 -14.15 13.49
N CYS A 214 -21.58 -13.26 14.19
CA CYS A 214 -22.91 -13.54 14.75
C CYS A 214 -24.00 -13.65 13.68
N ARG A 215 -23.84 -13.04 12.49
CA ARG A 215 -24.78 -13.18 11.36
C ARG A 215 -24.55 -14.44 10.53
N LEU A 216 -23.32 -14.98 10.49
CA LEU A 216 -22.96 -16.14 9.67
C LEU A 216 -22.90 -17.47 10.45
N GLY A 217 -23.16 -17.49 11.76
CA GLY A 217 -23.34 -18.74 12.51
C GLY A 217 -22.12 -19.66 12.58
N ILE A 218 -20.90 -19.13 12.46
CA ILE A 218 -19.65 -19.94 12.44
C ILE A 218 -19.08 -20.21 13.85
N ILE A 219 -19.79 -19.83 14.92
CA ILE A 219 -19.50 -20.34 16.27
C ILE A 219 -20.75 -21.06 16.79
N ALA A 220 -20.91 -22.30 16.33
CA ALA A 220 -21.72 -23.29 17.01
C ALA A 220 -20.98 -24.63 16.97
N ARG A 221 -20.41 -24.94 18.16
CA ARG A 221 -19.70 -26.16 18.60
C ARG A 221 -18.19 -26.17 18.45
#